data_AF-A0A0P4UNL2-F1
#
_entry.id   AF-A0A0P4UNL2-F1
#
_cell.length_a   1.000
_cell.length_b   1.000
_cell.length_c   1.000
_cell.angle_alpha   90.00
_cell.angle_beta   90.00
_cell.angle_gamma   90.00
#
_symmetry.space_group_name_H-M   'P 1'
#
loop_
_entity.id
_entity.type
_entity.pdbx_description
1 polymer ?
#
loop_
_entity_poly.entity_id
_entity_poly.type
_entity_poly.pdbx_seq_one_letter_code
_entity_poly.pdbx_strand_id
1 'polypeptide(L)'
;MAVLNRAPAPTPIAESPSPSITPSPSAQASPQNVPTPVETLTPRPSPSPPIASPAPTPSEPSVSYPVILEGIAGGQIRVYSQPNTRSNSPHYGVTGDRVTVTREMEGTDGALWLYVRFPSGAAGWVQEEQTRELNQPPQTSEFPRSAQITGQTPGSRVNLRSAPSTGADSANYGLVGDRVVALQQARGDDGKLWYFVEFPSKATGWVREDFIDLR
;
A
#
# COMPACT_ATOMS: atom_id res chain seq x y z
N MET A 1 11.59 -50.73 26.36
CA MET A 1 12.17 -50.66 25.01
C MET A 1 11.72 -49.35 24.39
N ALA A 2 12.67 -48.46 24.10
CA ALA A 2 12.43 -47.13 23.58
C ALA A 2 12.49 -47.16 22.05
N VAL A 3 11.62 -46.42 21.37
CA VAL A 3 11.84 -46.04 19.96
C VAL A 3 11.50 -44.57 19.78
N LEU A 4 12.53 -43.83 19.40
CA LEU A 4 12.63 -42.39 19.26
C LEU A 4 12.24 -42.04 17.81
N ASN A 5 11.14 -41.31 17.58
CA ASN A 5 10.80 -40.84 16.24
C ASN A 5 11.56 -39.54 15.94
N ARG A 6 12.55 -39.67 15.05
CA ARG A 6 13.43 -38.61 14.57
C ARG A 6 12.91 -38.08 13.23
N ALA A 7 12.81 -36.76 13.09
CA ALA A 7 12.39 -36.10 11.86
C ALA A 7 13.39 -36.34 10.69
N PRO A 8 12.93 -36.40 9.43
CA PRO A 8 13.83 -36.45 8.28
C PRO A 8 14.42 -35.06 7.93
N ALA A 9 15.69 -35.06 7.58
CA ALA A 9 16.47 -33.91 7.12
C ALA A 9 16.16 -33.50 5.67
N PRO A 10 16.37 -32.24 5.27
CA PRO A 10 16.19 -31.80 3.89
C PRO A 10 17.34 -32.25 2.97
N THR A 11 16.99 -32.70 1.78
CA THR A 11 17.87 -33.14 0.68
C THR A 11 18.54 -31.94 -0.02
N PRO A 12 19.84 -32.00 -0.39
CA PRO A 12 20.50 -30.95 -1.18
C PRO A 12 20.16 -31.07 -2.68
N ILE A 13 19.93 -29.93 -3.34
CA ILE A 13 19.73 -29.85 -4.80
C ILE A 13 21.10 -29.60 -5.45
N ALA A 14 21.46 -30.48 -6.40
CA ALA A 14 22.74 -30.52 -7.08
C ALA A 14 22.87 -29.46 -8.20
N GLU A 15 24.05 -28.85 -8.29
CA GLU A 15 24.53 -28.07 -9.44
C GLU A 15 24.78 -28.99 -10.65
N SER A 16 24.45 -28.53 -11.86
CA SER A 16 24.70 -29.25 -13.11
C SER A 16 25.77 -28.52 -13.96
N PRO A 17 26.75 -29.24 -14.57
CA PRO A 17 28.01 -28.67 -15.05
C PRO A 17 28.01 -28.17 -16.51
N SER A 18 28.94 -27.23 -16.78
CA SER A 18 29.37 -26.79 -18.12
C SER A 18 30.00 -27.90 -18.97
N PRO A 19 29.86 -27.88 -20.31
CA PRO A 19 30.66 -28.72 -21.19
C PRO A 19 31.95 -28.03 -21.67
N SER A 20 33.09 -28.69 -21.40
CA SER A 20 34.37 -28.50 -22.10
C SER A 20 34.35 -29.18 -23.47
N ILE A 21 35.02 -28.57 -24.45
CA ILE A 21 35.35 -29.21 -25.73
C ILE A 21 36.87 -29.10 -25.97
N THR A 22 37.50 -30.24 -26.26
CA THR A 22 38.96 -30.51 -26.42
C THR A 22 39.26 -30.80 -27.92
N PRO A 23 40.52 -30.66 -28.43
CA PRO A 23 40.83 -30.27 -29.82
C PRO A 23 41.37 -31.39 -30.73
N SER A 24 41.58 -31.10 -32.04
CA SER A 24 42.44 -31.89 -32.97
C SER A 24 42.71 -31.19 -34.34
N PRO A 25 43.73 -31.60 -35.15
CA PRO A 25 44.73 -30.70 -35.73
C PRO A 25 44.92 -30.71 -37.28
N SER A 26 45.67 -29.69 -37.74
CA SER A 26 46.59 -29.54 -38.90
C SER A 26 46.25 -30.03 -40.33
N ALA A 27 46.35 -29.10 -41.31
CA ALA A 27 46.93 -29.34 -42.65
C ALA A 27 47.38 -28.04 -43.39
N GLN A 28 48.71 -27.84 -43.42
CA GLN A 28 49.64 -27.30 -44.42
C GLN A 28 49.18 -26.61 -45.74
N ALA A 29 49.72 -25.40 -46.03
CA ALA A 29 50.46 -25.03 -47.27
C ALA A 29 51.02 -23.57 -47.23
N SER A 30 52.30 -23.40 -47.59
CA SER A 30 52.95 -22.12 -47.99
C SER A 30 52.90 -21.96 -49.52
N PRO A 31 53.41 -20.89 -50.19
CA PRO A 31 54.00 -19.63 -49.71
C PRO A 31 53.37 -18.37 -50.38
N GLN A 32 53.60 -17.16 -49.84
CA GLN A 32 54.08 -15.99 -50.62
C GLN A 32 53.86 -14.65 -49.91
N ASN A 33 54.84 -13.78 -50.18
CA ASN A 33 54.89 -12.33 -50.05
C ASN A 33 55.08 -11.78 -48.65
N VAL A 34 56.27 -11.22 -48.43
CA VAL A 34 56.55 -10.23 -47.40
C VAL A 34 56.09 -8.87 -47.95
N PRO A 35 55.00 -8.27 -47.43
CA PRO A 35 54.82 -6.84 -47.56
C PRO A 35 55.55 -6.11 -46.43
N THR A 36 56.24 -5.05 -46.82
CA THR A 36 56.78 -3.94 -46.03
C THR A 36 55.89 -3.57 -44.83
N PRO A 37 56.43 -3.23 -43.64
CA PRO A 37 55.59 -2.82 -42.53
C PRO A 37 54.90 -1.50 -42.88
N VAL A 38 53.58 -1.56 -43.07
CA VAL A 38 52.72 -0.37 -43.05
C VAL A 38 52.54 0.01 -41.59
N GLU A 39 52.98 1.21 -41.22
CA GLU A 39 52.66 1.78 -39.91
C GLU A 39 51.15 1.82 -39.74
N THR A 40 50.65 0.97 -38.86
CA THR A 40 49.23 0.99 -38.46
C THR A 40 49.06 2.21 -37.58
N LEU A 41 48.56 3.30 -38.15
CA LEU A 41 48.04 4.41 -37.35
C LEU A 41 46.91 3.83 -36.47
N THR A 42 47.21 3.66 -35.18
CA THR A 42 46.18 3.36 -34.17
C THR A 42 45.03 4.36 -34.35
N PRO A 43 43.78 3.90 -34.50
CA PRO A 43 42.65 4.82 -34.57
C PRO A 43 42.63 5.62 -33.27
N ARG A 44 42.68 6.94 -33.39
CA ARG A 44 42.43 7.85 -32.28
C ARG A 44 41.10 7.44 -31.63
N PRO A 45 41.01 7.28 -30.29
CA PRO A 45 39.73 7.01 -29.66
C PRO A 45 38.74 8.10 -30.08
N SER A 46 37.62 7.68 -30.67
CA SER A 46 36.51 8.57 -30.97
C SER A 46 36.10 9.26 -29.67
N PRO A 47 35.91 10.60 -29.64
CA PRO A 47 35.40 11.24 -28.45
C PRO A 47 34.07 10.57 -28.08
N SER A 48 33.97 10.06 -26.84
CA SER A 48 32.71 9.59 -26.31
C SER A 48 31.66 10.69 -26.54
N PRO A 49 30.43 10.35 -26.99
CA PRO A 49 29.37 11.33 -27.05
C PRO A 49 29.28 12.00 -25.67
N PRO A 50 29.04 13.32 -25.61
CA PRO A 50 28.81 13.96 -24.32
C PRO A 50 27.71 13.16 -23.62
N ILE A 51 28.00 12.65 -22.42
CA ILE A 51 26.97 12.10 -21.54
C ILE A 51 25.91 13.18 -21.50
N ALA A 52 24.75 12.90 -22.09
CA ALA A 52 23.62 13.80 -21.98
C ALA A 52 23.45 14.06 -20.48
N SER A 53 23.59 15.32 -20.07
CA SER A 53 23.22 15.75 -18.73
C SER A 53 21.90 15.06 -18.40
N PRO A 54 21.73 14.35 -17.27
CA PRO A 54 20.46 13.73 -16.95
C PRO A 54 19.41 14.82 -17.14
N ALA A 55 18.43 14.56 -18.01
CA ALA A 55 17.32 15.46 -18.23
C ALA A 55 16.84 15.92 -16.84
N PRO A 56 16.58 17.22 -16.61
CA PRO A 56 16.11 17.65 -15.30
C PRO A 56 14.93 16.74 -14.97
N THR A 57 15.07 15.98 -13.88
CA THR A 57 13.96 15.21 -13.33
C THR A 57 12.79 16.20 -13.28
N PRO A 58 11.62 15.88 -13.85
CA PRO A 58 10.48 16.78 -13.74
C PRO A 58 10.38 17.15 -12.27
N SER A 59 10.44 18.44 -11.97
CA SER A 59 10.24 18.93 -10.61
C SER A 59 8.82 18.51 -10.21
N GLU A 60 8.67 17.32 -9.65
CA GLU A 60 7.41 16.85 -9.10
C GLU A 60 6.94 17.95 -8.15
N PRO A 61 5.67 18.38 -8.24
CA PRO A 61 5.15 19.41 -7.36
C PRO A 61 5.34 18.92 -5.92
N SER A 62 6.34 19.50 -5.25
CA SER A 62 6.66 19.21 -3.86
C SER A 62 5.74 20.08 -3.02
N VAL A 63 4.53 19.58 -2.79
CA VAL A 63 3.62 20.17 -1.80
C VAL A 63 4.17 19.92 -0.40
N SER A 64 3.94 20.84 0.53
CA SER A 64 4.36 20.66 1.93
C SER A 64 3.36 21.32 2.87
N TYR A 65 2.40 20.55 3.35
CA TYR A 65 1.37 21.03 4.27
C TYR A 65 1.01 19.98 5.33
N PRO A 66 0.56 20.41 6.53
CA PRO A 66 0.16 19.49 7.58
C PRO A 66 -1.27 18.97 7.40
N VAL A 67 -1.45 17.67 7.62
CA VAL A 67 -2.76 17.00 7.68
C VAL A 67 -2.89 16.21 8.98
N ILE A 68 -4.13 15.85 9.32
CA ILE A 68 -4.47 14.92 10.40
C ILE A 68 -4.91 13.61 9.75
N LEU A 69 -4.44 12.47 10.25
CA LEU A 69 -4.97 11.17 9.84
C LEU A 69 -6.37 10.96 10.39
N GLU A 70 -7.34 10.69 9.53
CA GLU A 70 -8.74 10.48 9.90
C GLU A 70 -9.14 9.01 9.80
N GLY A 71 -10.02 8.58 10.70
CA GLY A 71 -10.41 7.19 10.87
C GLY A 71 -11.11 6.99 12.21
N ILE A 72 -11.00 5.78 12.78
CA ILE A 72 -11.51 5.51 14.12
C ILE A 72 -10.67 6.27 15.13
N ALA A 73 -11.26 6.95 16.11
CA ALA A 73 -10.48 7.54 17.20
C ALA A 73 -9.51 6.51 17.82
N GLY A 74 -8.19 6.76 17.71
CA GLY A 74 -7.14 5.86 18.19
C GLY A 74 -6.88 4.61 17.33
N GLY A 75 -7.53 4.46 16.18
CA GLY A 75 -7.33 3.36 15.24
C GLY A 75 -6.05 3.50 14.42
N GLN A 76 -5.57 2.38 13.86
CA GLN A 76 -4.42 2.36 12.98
C GLN A 76 -4.82 2.69 11.54
N ILE A 77 -4.07 3.57 10.90
CA ILE A 77 -4.12 3.90 9.48
C ILE A 77 -2.91 3.27 8.80
N ARG A 78 -3.13 2.43 7.79
CA ARG A 78 -2.05 1.75 7.08
C ARG A 78 -1.23 2.75 6.28
N VAL A 79 0.09 2.68 6.41
CA VAL A 79 1.04 3.52 5.67
C VAL A 79 1.80 2.62 4.70
N TYR A 80 1.52 2.79 3.42
CA TYR A 80 1.93 1.90 2.36
C TYR A 80 3.29 2.29 1.78
N SER A 81 4.04 1.29 1.32
CA SER A 81 5.32 1.52 0.64
C SER A 81 5.15 2.08 -0.78
N GLN A 82 3.96 1.91 -1.38
CA GLN A 82 3.58 2.44 -2.69
C GLN A 82 2.14 2.98 -2.65
N PRO A 83 1.73 3.85 -3.60
CA PRO A 83 0.37 4.38 -3.68
C PRO A 83 -0.62 3.35 -4.24
N ASN A 84 -0.72 2.21 -3.54
CA ASN A 84 -1.70 1.17 -3.81
C ASN A 84 -1.89 0.30 -2.55
N THR A 85 -3.10 -0.23 -2.40
CA THR A 85 -3.50 -1.07 -1.25
C THR A 85 -2.92 -2.49 -1.26
N ARG A 86 -2.25 -2.90 -2.35
CA ARG A 86 -1.61 -4.22 -2.48
C ARG A 86 -0.17 -4.23 -2.00
N SER A 87 0.44 -3.07 -1.85
CA SER A 87 1.82 -2.93 -1.40
C SER A 87 1.93 -3.20 0.09
N ASN A 88 3.12 -3.59 0.54
CA ASN A 88 3.34 -3.82 1.96
C ASN A 88 3.15 -2.50 2.74
N SER A 89 2.58 -2.59 3.96
CA SER A 89 2.47 -1.48 4.91
C SER A 89 3.50 -1.67 6.04
N PRO A 90 4.77 -1.25 5.85
CA PRO A 90 5.80 -1.43 6.87
C PRO A 90 5.54 -0.60 8.14
N HIS A 91 4.67 0.40 8.05
CA HIS A 91 4.32 1.31 9.13
C HIS A 91 2.80 1.49 9.23
N TYR A 92 2.36 2.04 10.35
CA TYR A 92 1.02 2.55 10.53
C TYR A 92 1.09 3.92 11.21
N GLY A 93 0.13 4.78 10.91
CA GLY A 93 -0.18 5.97 11.72
C GLY A 93 -1.36 5.69 12.63
N VAL A 94 -1.62 6.57 13.60
CA VAL A 94 -2.81 6.51 14.44
C VAL A 94 -3.76 7.64 14.04
N THR A 95 -5.06 7.38 14.01
CA THR A 95 -6.05 8.45 13.78
C THR A 95 -5.90 9.57 14.82
N GLY A 96 -5.87 10.80 14.33
CA GLY A 96 -5.55 11.99 15.10
C GLY A 96 -4.08 12.41 15.01
N ASP A 97 -3.20 11.54 14.50
CA ASP A 97 -1.81 11.89 14.26
C ASP A 97 -1.70 13.03 13.24
N ARG A 98 -0.82 13.99 13.55
CA ARG A 98 -0.44 15.05 12.63
C ARG A 98 0.75 14.61 11.81
N VAL A 99 0.60 14.67 10.49
CA VAL A 99 1.65 14.30 9.54
C VAL A 99 1.81 15.40 8.49
N THR A 100 2.96 15.41 7.81
CA THR A 100 3.23 16.36 6.73
C THR A 100 3.13 15.66 5.39
N VAL A 101 2.25 16.15 4.52
CA VAL A 101 2.19 15.71 3.12
C VAL A 101 3.36 16.32 2.38
N THR A 102 4.07 15.52 1.60
CA THR A 102 5.24 15.96 0.82
C THR A 102 5.13 15.66 -0.67
N ARG A 103 4.22 14.75 -1.06
CA ARG A 103 3.92 14.39 -2.45
C ARG A 103 2.48 13.94 -2.58
N GLU A 104 1.94 14.07 -3.78
CA GLU A 104 0.61 13.65 -4.18
C GLU A 104 0.72 12.86 -5.47
N MET A 105 0.02 11.73 -5.57
CA MET A 105 0.07 10.86 -6.74
C MET A 105 -1.25 10.13 -6.90
N GLU A 106 -1.76 10.08 -8.14
CA GLU A 106 -2.87 9.18 -8.45
C GLU A 106 -2.35 7.73 -8.43
N GLY A 107 -2.97 6.89 -7.60
CA GLY A 107 -2.62 5.49 -7.45
C GLY A 107 -3.11 4.66 -8.61
N THR A 108 -2.67 3.40 -8.68
CA THR A 108 -3.15 2.46 -9.72
C THR A 108 -4.64 2.12 -9.61
N ASP A 109 -5.25 2.48 -8.48
CA ASP A 109 -6.68 2.37 -8.19
C ASP A 109 -7.49 3.62 -8.59
N GLY A 110 -6.84 4.65 -9.13
CA GLY A 110 -7.47 5.93 -9.48
C GLY A 110 -7.78 6.83 -8.29
N ALA A 111 -7.37 6.44 -7.08
CA ALA A 111 -7.49 7.26 -5.88
C ALA A 111 -6.31 8.23 -5.78
N LEU A 112 -6.49 9.37 -5.10
CA LEU A 112 -5.37 10.25 -4.75
C LEU A 112 -4.64 9.72 -3.51
N TRP A 113 -3.33 9.56 -3.62
CA TRP A 113 -2.45 9.12 -2.54
C TRP A 113 -1.51 10.24 -2.14
N LEU A 114 -1.32 10.39 -0.83
CA LEU A 114 -0.46 11.38 -0.21
C LEU A 114 0.75 10.68 0.39
N TYR A 115 1.96 11.11 0.01
CA TYR A 115 3.18 10.69 0.69
C TYR A 115 3.37 11.52 1.94
N VAL A 116 3.11 10.91 3.08
CA VAL A 116 3.16 11.56 4.39
C VAL A 116 4.46 11.25 5.11
N ARG A 117 4.93 12.22 5.89
CA ARG A 117 6.07 12.10 6.79
C ARG A 117 5.62 12.36 8.23
N PHE A 118 5.93 11.42 9.10
CA PHE A 118 5.66 11.50 10.53
C PHE A 118 6.78 12.27 11.25
N PRO A 119 6.49 12.90 12.40
CA PRO A 119 7.52 13.51 13.25
C PRO A 119 8.62 12.54 13.69
N SER A 120 8.30 11.24 13.79
CA SER A 120 9.25 10.17 14.08
C SER A 120 10.28 9.92 12.97
N GLY A 121 10.07 10.49 11.78
CA GLY A 121 10.89 10.24 10.59
C GLY A 121 10.37 9.11 9.71
N ALA A 122 9.39 8.31 10.17
CA ALA A 122 8.70 7.35 9.32
C ALA A 122 7.96 8.06 8.17
N ALA A 123 7.83 7.40 7.03
CA ALA A 123 7.14 7.95 5.88
C ALA A 123 6.52 6.85 5.02
N GLY A 124 5.54 7.23 4.21
CA GLY A 124 4.91 6.36 3.24
C GLY A 124 3.64 6.95 2.66
N TRP A 125 2.92 6.16 1.88
CA TRP A 125 1.71 6.56 1.19
C TRP A 125 0.46 6.26 2.01
N VAL A 126 -0.44 7.24 2.11
CA VAL A 126 -1.80 7.08 2.64
C VAL A 126 -2.78 7.62 1.60
N GLN A 127 -4.03 7.15 1.59
CA GLN A 127 -5.02 7.73 0.69
C GLN A 127 -5.47 9.11 1.22
N GLU A 128 -5.67 10.07 0.33
CA GLU A 128 -6.06 11.45 0.66
C GLU A 128 -7.33 11.48 1.53
N GLU A 129 -8.29 10.64 1.18
CA GLU A 129 -9.54 10.45 1.90
C GLU A 129 -9.43 9.97 3.35
N GLN A 130 -8.25 9.48 3.77
CA GLN A 130 -7.95 9.14 5.16
C GLN A 130 -7.20 10.27 5.87
N THR A 131 -7.25 11.48 5.32
CA THR A 131 -6.62 12.66 5.86
C THR A 131 -7.56 13.86 5.85
N ARG A 132 -7.32 14.80 6.76
CA ARG A 132 -7.95 16.12 6.76
C ARG A 132 -6.88 17.18 6.86
N GLU A 133 -6.94 18.19 6.01
CA GLU A 133 -6.04 19.34 6.13
C GLU A 133 -6.23 20.05 7.47
N LEU A 134 -5.11 20.35 8.14
CA LEU A 134 -5.15 20.94 9.48
C LEU A 134 -5.85 22.31 9.52
N ASN A 135 -5.80 23.04 8.40
CA ASN A 135 -6.35 24.39 8.26
C ASN A 135 -7.76 24.41 7.65
N GLN A 136 -8.31 23.26 7.26
CA GLN A 136 -9.72 23.19 6.92
C GLN A 136 -10.53 23.18 8.23
N PRO A 137 -11.56 24.03 8.37
CA PRO A 137 -12.44 23.95 9.53
C PRO A 137 -12.91 22.50 9.67
N PRO A 138 -12.99 21.95 10.90
CA PRO A 138 -13.54 20.63 11.10
C PRO A 138 -14.88 20.59 10.36
N GLN A 139 -15.02 19.66 9.41
CA GLN A 139 -16.33 19.37 8.83
C GLN A 139 -17.24 19.17 10.03
N THR A 140 -18.24 20.03 10.17
CA THR A 140 -19.12 20.13 11.34
C THR A 140 -19.43 18.72 11.82
N SER A 141 -19.13 18.39 13.09
CA SER A 141 -19.36 17.05 13.62
C SER A 141 -20.80 16.67 13.33
N GLU A 142 -20.97 15.87 12.27
CA GLU A 142 -22.25 15.43 11.75
C GLU A 142 -22.95 14.49 12.74
N PHE A 143 -22.27 14.16 13.84
CA PHE A 143 -22.70 13.22 14.84
C PHE A 143 -22.85 13.89 16.22
N PRO A 144 -23.77 13.41 17.07
CA PRO A 144 -24.62 12.25 16.82
C PRO A 144 -25.76 12.52 15.81
N ARG A 145 -26.03 11.55 14.92
CA ARG A 145 -27.10 11.58 13.92
C ARG A 145 -28.06 10.42 14.14
N SER A 146 -29.36 10.67 13.95
CA SER A 146 -30.33 9.57 13.95
C SER A 146 -30.11 8.73 12.71
N ALA A 147 -30.28 7.41 12.81
CA ALA A 147 -30.11 6.51 11.68
C ALA A 147 -30.99 5.27 11.79
N GLN A 148 -31.06 4.52 10.71
CA GLN A 148 -31.78 3.25 10.65
C GLN A 148 -30.93 2.19 9.95
N ILE A 149 -30.96 0.96 10.46
CA ILE A 149 -30.33 -0.18 9.79
C ILE A 149 -31.13 -0.52 8.54
N THR A 150 -30.45 -0.64 7.41
CA THR A 150 -31.05 -0.93 6.11
C THR A 150 -30.52 -2.23 5.53
N GLY A 151 -31.25 -2.77 4.55
CA GLY A 151 -30.90 -3.99 3.85
C GLY A 151 -32.04 -4.43 2.92
N GLN A 152 -31.77 -5.45 2.12
CA GLN A 152 -32.71 -5.89 1.07
C GLN A 152 -34.01 -6.49 1.62
N THR A 153 -33.96 -7.13 2.79
CA THR A 153 -35.11 -7.84 3.36
C THR A 153 -35.35 -7.35 4.81
N PRO A 154 -36.53 -6.79 5.12
CA PRO A 154 -36.88 -6.37 6.48
C PRO A 154 -36.67 -7.48 7.50
N GLY A 155 -36.15 -7.14 8.68
CA GLY A 155 -35.86 -8.11 9.74
C GLY A 155 -34.63 -9.00 9.50
N SER A 156 -33.90 -8.84 8.40
CA SER A 156 -32.61 -9.53 8.21
C SER A 156 -31.54 -8.97 9.13
N ARG A 157 -30.57 -9.81 9.50
CA ARG A 157 -29.47 -9.40 10.39
C ARG A 157 -28.40 -8.64 9.62
N VAL A 158 -27.91 -7.56 10.23
CA VAL A 158 -26.74 -6.80 9.83
C VAL A 158 -25.73 -6.88 10.98
N ASN A 159 -24.51 -7.29 10.68
CA ASN A 159 -23.47 -7.47 11.70
C ASN A 159 -22.97 -6.11 12.23
N LEU A 160 -22.85 -6.01 13.55
CA LEU A 160 -22.14 -4.92 14.23
C LEU A 160 -20.72 -5.38 14.54
N ARG A 161 -19.76 -4.71 13.94
CA ARG A 161 -18.34 -5.10 14.02
C ARG A 161 -17.59 -4.33 15.09
N SER A 162 -16.53 -4.93 15.63
CA SER A 162 -15.66 -4.30 16.63
C SER A 162 -14.81 -3.16 16.05
N ALA A 163 -14.56 -3.19 14.75
CA ALA A 163 -13.83 -2.18 13.98
C ALA A 163 -14.49 -2.00 12.59
N PRO A 164 -14.28 -0.87 11.89
CA PRO A 164 -14.74 -0.61 10.52
C PRO A 164 -13.93 -1.44 9.52
N SER A 165 -14.13 -2.75 9.56
CA SER A 165 -13.43 -3.69 8.71
C SER A 165 -14.32 -4.88 8.43
N THR A 166 -14.35 -5.35 7.20
CA THR A 166 -15.05 -6.61 6.86
C THR A 166 -14.39 -7.84 7.48
N GLY A 167 -13.15 -7.72 7.96
CA GLY A 167 -12.43 -8.76 8.70
C GLY A 167 -12.61 -8.71 10.22
N ALA A 168 -13.19 -7.63 10.77
CA ALA A 168 -13.31 -7.47 12.21
C ALA A 168 -14.38 -8.37 12.84
N ASP A 169 -14.15 -8.83 14.06
CA ASP A 169 -15.10 -9.65 14.81
C ASP A 169 -16.47 -8.98 14.95
N SER A 170 -17.52 -9.80 14.97
CA SER A 170 -18.91 -9.34 15.09
C SER A 170 -19.59 -10.05 16.27
N ALA A 171 -19.63 -9.39 17.42
CA ALA A 171 -20.30 -9.94 18.61
C ALA A 171 -21.79 -9.60 18.68
N ASN A 172 -22.21 -8.52 18.00
CA ASN A 172 -23.59 -8.02 18.00
C ASN A 172 -24.13 -7.97 16.57
N TYR A 173 -25.45 -7.84 16.44
CA TYR A 173 -26.13 -7.58 15.18
C TYR A 173 -27.35 -6.67 15.40
N GLY A 174 -27.73 -5.95 14.36
CA GLY A 174 -28.98 -5.22 14.25
C GLY A 174 -29.90 -5.89 13.24
N LEU A 175 -31.18 -5.54 13.26
CA LEU A 175 -32.14 -5.98 12.26
C LEU A 175 -32.46 -4.83 11.29
N VAL A 176 -32.66 -5.15 10.02
CA VAL A 176 -33.16 -4.18 9.04
C VAL A 176 -34.47 -3.57 9.54
N GLY A 177 -34.48 -2.25 9.68
CA GLY A 177 -35.56 -1.46 10.26
C GLY A 177 -35.27 -0.92 11.66
N ASP A 178 -34.24 -1.41 12.34
CA ASP A 178 -33.88 -0.93 13.69
C ASP A 178 -33.40 0.51 13.65
N ARG A 179 -33.89 1.32 14.60
CA ARG A 179 -33.44 2.70 14.81
C ARG A 179 -32.19 2.71 15.69
N VAL A 180 -31.21 3.48 15.28
CA VAL A 180 -29.93 3.64 15.96
C VAL A 180 -29.50 5.10 15.95
N VAL A 181 -28.48 5.43 16.74
CA VAL A 181 -27.80 6.72 16.68
C VAL A 181 -26.40 6.47 16.15
N ALA A 182 -26.04 7.09 15.02
CA ALA A 182 -24.66 7.14 14.55
C ALA A 182 -23.90 8.15 15.42
N LEU A 183 -22.84 7.69 16.07
CA LEU A 183 -22.03 8.48 17.00
C LEU A 183 -20.76 9.04 16.35
N GLN A 184 -20.24 8.35 15.35
CA GLN A 184 -19.09 8.78 14.57
C GLN A 184 -19.04 7.96 13.27
N GLN A 185 -18.23 8.43 12.33
CA GLN A 185 -17.85 7.66 11.15
C GLN A 185 -16.34 7.44 11.12
N ALA A 186 -15.93 6.39 10.43
CA ALA A 186 -14.55 6.12 10.10
C ALA A 186 -14.49 5.43 8.75
N ARG A 187 -13.38 5.64 8.05
CA ARG A 187 -13.11 4.89 6.84
C ARG A 187 -12.51 3.54 7.20
N GLY A 188 -13.07 2.49 6.66
CA GLY A 188 -12.60 1.13 6.85
C GLY A 188 -11.44 0.80 5.94
N ASP A 189 -10.78 -0.33 6.21
CA ASP A 189 -9.69 -0.80 5.36
C ASP A 189 -10.15 -1.36 4.01
N ASP A 190 -11.45 -1.56 3.85
CA ASP A 190 -12.11 -1.81 2.57
C ASP A 190 -12.36 -0.53 1.76
N GLY A 191 -11.88 0.63 2.23
CA GLY A 191 -12.06 1.94 1.59
C GLY A 191 -13.50 2.44 1.66
N LYS A 192 -14.38 1.79 2.42
CA LYS A 192 -15.78 2.17 2.60
C LYS A 192 -15.96 3.00 3.85
N LEU A 193 -17.03 3.79 3.91
CA LEU A 193 -17.42 4.45 5.15
C LEU A 193 -18.11 3.45 6.08
N TRP A 194 -17.80 3.58 7.37
CA TRP A 194 -18.41 2.84 8.44
C TRP A 194 -18.86 3.81 9.51
N TYR A 195 -19.95 3.47 10.18
CA TYR A 195 -20.57 4.27 11.20
C TYR A 195 -20.58 3.48 12.51
N PHE A 196 -20.06 4.09 13.56
CA PHE A 196 -20.19 3.55 14.90
C PHE A 196 -21.56 3.93 15.42
N VAL A 197 -22.39 2.93 15.69
CA VAL A 197 -23.78 3.13 16.09
C VAL A 197 -24.01 2.68 17.52
N GLU A 198 -24.98 3.33 18.17
CA GLU A 198 -25.55 2.91 19.45
C GLU A 198 -27.04 2.62 19.27
N PHE A 199 -27.46 1.44 19.74
CA PHE A 199 -28.86 1.04 19.83
C PHE A 199 -29.51 1.59 21.11
N PRO A 200 -30.84 1.72 21.17
CA PRO A 200 -31.54 2.06 22.42
C PRO A 200 -31.20 1.12 23.60
N SER A 201 -30.84 -0.14 23.30
CA SER A 201 -30.38 -1.14 24.27
C SER A 201 -28.95 -0.92 24.79
N LYS A 202 -28.26 0.12 24.31
CA LYS A 202 -26.83 0.40 24.55
C LYS A 202 -25.86 -0.59 23.91
N ALA A 203 -26.35 -1.49 23.05
CA ALA A 203 -25.46 -2.25 22.17
C ALA A 203 -24.80 -1.32 21.16
N THR A 204 -23.50 -1.48 20.95
CA THR A 204 -22.71 -0.65 20.02
C THR A 204 -21.92 -1.50 19.04
N GLY A 205 -21.57 -0.88 17.91
CA GLY A 205 -20.63 -1.47 16.96
C GLY A 205 -20.58 -0.69 15.65
N TRP A 206 -19.69 -1.11 14.76
CA TRP A 206 -19.51 -0.53 13.44
C TRP A 206 -20.42 -1.20 12.41
N VAL A 207 -21.14 -0.40 11.65
CA VAL A 207 -21.96 -0.80 10.50
C VAL A 207 -21.45 -0.08 9.26
N ARG A 208 -21.30 -0.80 8.16
CA ARG A 208 -20.83 -0.21 6.89
C ARG A 208 -21.93 0.63 6.24
N GLU A 209 -21.54 1.65 5.48
CA GLU A 209 -22.44 2.59 4.80
C GLU A 209 -23.57 1.93 3.99
N ASP A 210 -23.34 0.75 3.41
CA ASP A 210 -24.36 0.05 2.61
C ASP A 210 -25.57 -0.43 3.43
N PHE A 211 -25.45 -0.51 4.76
CA PHE A 211 -26.45 -1.08 5.67
C PHE A 211 -26.99 -0.07 6.68
N ILE A 212 -26.81 1.22 6.43
CA ILE A 212 -27.30 2.28 7.30
C ILE A 212 -27.78 3.48 6.50
N ASP A 213 -28.90 4.05 6.93
CA ASP A 213 -29.50 5.25 6.39
C ASP A 213 -29.50 6.34 7.49
N LEU A 214 -28.70 7.39 7.29
CA LEU A 214 -28.62 8.54 8.20
C LEU A 214 -29.81 9.49 7.96
N ARG A 215 -30.39 10.03 9.03
CA ARG A 215 -31.58 10.88 9.02
C ARG A 215 -31.31 12.29 9.50
#